data_AF-A0A7S0RDZ1-F1
#
_entry.id   AF-A0A7S0RDZ1-F1
#
_cell.length_a   1.000
_cell.length_b   1.000
_cell.length_c   1.000
_cell.angle_alpha   90.00
_cell.angle_beta   90.00
_cell.angle_gamma   90.00
#
_symmetry.space_group_name_H-M   'P 1'
#
loop_
_entity.id
_entity.type
_entity.pdbx_description
1 polymer ?
#
loop_
_entity_poly.entity_id
_entity_poly.type
_entity_poly.pdbx_seq_one_letter_code
_entity_poly.pdbx_strand_id
1 'polypeptide(L)'
;KCVSTPGKQLLKMWLMRPLVDLEQLRDRQDVVEFFLHNHEVARALSDSLKHVKDLRRVIRSLKMPSCSMNVAEWRDLHSTLQALLHLRDVLEVVMDSDERSPALQRVGKNLESTKTQCALVYDLLT
;
A
#
# COMPACT_ATOMS: atom_id res chain seq x y z
N LYS A 1 -10.00 -10.08 -5.35
CA LYS A 1 -10.77 -8.89 -5.80
C LYS A 1 -10.25 -7.66 -5.04
N CYS A 2 -9.98 -6.53 -5.71
CA CYS A 2 -9.45 -5.33 -5.03
C CYS A 2 -10.45 -4.75 -4.02
N VAL A 3 -10.00 -4.54 -2.79
CA VAL A 3 -10.82 -4.01 -1.69
C VAL A 3 -10.69 -2.50 -1.51
N SER A 4 -9.54 -1.92 -1.83
CA SER A 4 -9.29 -0.48 -1.72
C SER A 4 -9.60 0.26 -3.03
N THR A 5 -10.01 1.53 -2.91
CA THR A 5 -10.26 2.40 -4.08
C THR A 5 -9.00 2.62 -4.93
N PRO A 6 -7.81 2.90 -4.34
CA PRO A 6 -6.57 2.99 -5.12
C PRO A 6 -6.23 1.70 -5.86
N GLY A 7 -6.42 0.54 -5.23
CA GLY A 7 -6.17 -0.76 -5.87
C GLY A 7 -7.07 -1.02 -7.08
N LYS A 8 -8.36 -0.67 -6.99
CA LYS A 8 -9.30 -0.76 -8.13
C LYS A 8 -8.87 0.13 -9.29
N GLN A 9 -8.42 1.36 -9.01
CA GLN A 9 -7.93 2.30 -10.01
C GLN A 9 -6.66 1.78 -10.70
N LEU A 10 -5.72 1.24 -9.91
CA LEU A 10 -4.48 0.66 -10.42
C LEU A 10 -4.75 -0.53 -11.34
N LEU A 11 -5.62 -1.47 -10.94
CA LEU A 11 -5.97 -2.63 -11.74
C LEU A 11 -6.63 -2.22 -13.06
N LYS A 12 -7.55 -1.23 -13.04
CA LYS A 12 -8.15 -0.67 -14.26
C LYS A 12 -7.08 -0.11 -15.19
N MET A 13 -6.11 0.64 -14.65
CA MET A 13 -5.00 1.19 -15.42
C MET A 13 -4.14 0.09 -16.06
N TRP A 14 -3.82 -0.99 -15.34
CA TRP A 14 -3.06 -2.11 -15.88
C TRP A 14 -3.76 -2.82 -17.03
N LEU A 15 -5.09 -2.97 -16.95
CA LEU A 15 -5.87 -3.56 -18.04
C LEU A 15 -5.92 -2.66 -19.29
N MET A 16 -5.92 -1.34 -19.10
CA MET A 16 -5.89 -0.38 -20.22
C MET A 16 -4.48 -0.22 -20.82
N ARG A 17 -3.43 -0.58 -20.08
CA ARG A 17 -2.03 -0.43 -20.46
C ARG A 17 -1.26 -1.70 -20.12
N PRO A 18 -1.41 -2.76 -20.92
CA PRO A 18 -0.73 -4.02 -20.68
C PRO A 18 0.80 -3.84 -20.77
N LEU A 19 1.52 -4.61 -19.95
CA LEU A 19 2.97 -4.66 -20.00
C LEU A 19 3.43 -5.39 -21.26
N VAL A 20 4.48 -4.88 -21.88
CA VAL A 20 5.18 -5.53 -23.01
C VAL A 20 6.49 -6.18 -22.54
N ASP A 21 7.01 -5.72 -21.40
CA ASP A 21 8.22 -6.24 -20.77
C ASP A 21 7.95 -7.58 -20.08
N LEU A 22 8.67 -8.61 -20.51
CA LEU A 22 8.56 -9.98 -19.99
C LEU A 22 9.05 -10.11 -18.54
N GLU A 23 10.09 -9.37 -18.15
CA GLU A 23 10.63 -9.45 -16.80
C GLU A 23 9.62 -8.88 -15.80
N GLN A 24 9.06 -7.70 -16.09
CA GLN A 24 8.02 -7.09 -15.27
C GLN A 24 6.73 -7.93 -15.19
N LEU A 25 6.41 -8.67 -16.27
CA LEU A 25 5.26 -9.57 -16.26
C LEU A 25 5.49 -10.75 -15.33
N ARG A 26 6.68 -11.38 -15.40
CA ARG A 26 7.08 -12.48 -14.50
C ARG A 26 7.07 -12.03 -13.05
N ASP A 27 7.62 -10.84 -12.76
CA ASP A 27 7.58 -10.27 -11.40
C ASP A 27 6.15 -10.17 -10.85
N ARG A 28 5.19 -9.73 -11.67
CA ARG A 28 3.79 -9.66 -11.24
C ARG A 28 3.19 -11.05 -11.02
N GLN A 29 3.55 -12.03 -11.85
CA GLN A 29 3.09 -13.41 -11.72
C GLN A 29 3.63 -14.06 -10.46
N ASP A 30 4.91 -13.87 -10.13
CA ASP A 30 5.54 -14.38 -8.92
C ASP A 30 4.84 -13.86 -7.65
N VAL A 31 4.49 -12.57 -7.62
CA VAL A 31 3.74 -11.98 -6.50
C VAL A 31 2.34 -12.58 -6.39
N VAL A 32 1.66 -12.81 -7.52
CA VAL A 32 0.33 -13.45 -7.54
C VAL A 32 0.43 -14.89 -7.04
N GLU A 33 1.41 -15.65 -7.53
CA GLU A 33 1.66 -17.03 -7.13
C GLU A 33 1.94 -17.13 -5.63
N PHE A 34 2.74 -16.22 -5.07
CA PHE A 34 2.98 -16.16 -3.64
C PHE A 34 1.66 -16.04 -2.84
N PHE A 35 0.79 -15.08 -3.20
CA PHE A 35 -0.49 -14.88 -2.48
C PHE A 35 -1.53 -15.98 -2.74
N LEU A 36 -1.37 -16.75 -3.83
CA LEU A 36 -2.17 -17.93 -4.09
C LEU A 36 -1.78 -19.09 -3.18
N HIS A 37 -0.50 -19.23 -2.82
CA HIS A 37 -0.04 -20.25 -1.86
C HIS A 37 -0.21 -19.80 -0.40
N ASN A 38 -0.14 -18.48 -0.14
CA ASN A 38 -0.19 -17.88 1.19
C ASN A 38 -1.49 -17.11 1.44
N HIS A 39 -2.61 -17.84 1.51
CA HIS A 39 -3.95 -17.25 1.67
C HIS A 39 -4.16 -16.45 2.96
N GLU A 40 -3.54 -16.85 4.06
CA GLU A 40 -3.66 -16.15 5.34
C GLU A 40 -3.04 -14.76 5.29
N VAL A 41 -1.85 -14.67 4.68
CA VAL A 41 -1.17 -13.39 4.41
C VAL A 41 -2.04 -12.52 3.51
N ALA A 42 -2.56 -13.08 2.41
CA ALA A 42 -3.43 -12.34 1.49
C ALA A 42 -4.69 -11.80 2.20
N ARG A 43 -5.27 -12.59 3.12
CA ARG A 43 -6.44 -12.18 3.92
C ARG A 43 -6.07 -11.06 4.89
N ALA A 44 -5.00 -11.19 5.65
CA ALA A 44 -4.53 -10.17 6.58
C ALA A 44 -4.26 -8.83 5.87
N LEU A 45 -3.55 -8.87 4.74
CA LEU A 45 -3.31 -7.67 3.93
C LEU A 45 -4.62 -7.08 3.38
N SER A 46 -5.54 -7.93 2.90
CA SER A 46 -6.83 -7.47 2.40
C SER A 46 -7.68 -6.83 3.51
N ASP A 47 -7.60 -7.31 4.74
CA ASP A 47 -8.37 -6.73 5.85
C ASP A 47 -7.84 -5.36 6.22
N SER A 48 -6.51 -5.18 6.28
CA SER A 48 -5.90 -3.87 6.49
C SER A 48 -6.18 -2.91 5.33
N LEU A 49 -6.07 -3.36 4.07
CA LEU A 49 -6.28 -2.52 2.89
C LEU A 49 -7.73 -1.97 2.76
N LYS A 50 -8.74 -2.59 3.38
CA LYS A 50 -10.11 -2.05 3.43
C LYS A 50 -10.19 -0.72 4.18
N HIS A 51 -9.28 -0.50 5.12
CA HIS A 51 -9.23 0.69 5.95
C HIS A 51 -8.39 1.82 5.33
N VAL A 52 -7.66 1.55 4.24
CA VAL A 52 -6.91 2.56 3.49
C VAL A 52 -7.86 3.42 2.67
N LYS A 53 -8.01 4.69 3.06
CA LYS A 53 -8.86 5.68 2.39
C LYS A 53 -8.09 6.42 1.30
N ASP A 54 -8.83 7.10 0.43
CA ASP A 54 -8.24 7.98 -0.57
C ASP A 54 -7.75 9.28 0.09
N LEU A 55 -6.45 9.33 0.37
CA LEU A 55 -5.82 10.47 1.03
C LEU A 55 -5.60 11.68 0.12
N ARG A 56 -5.95 11.64 -1.17
CA ARG A 56 -5.73 12.80 -2.07
C ARG A 56 -6.42 14.06 -1.57
N ARG A 57 -7.62 13.92 -1.01
CA ARG A 57 -8.38 15.03 -0.44
C ARG A 57 -7.76 15.52 0.88
N VAL A 58 -7.41 14.59 1.76
CA VAL A 58 -6.74 14.86 3.05
C VAL A 58 -5.41 15.60 2.84
N ILE A 59 -4.56 15.10 1.95
CA ILE A 59 -3.27 15.73 1.61
C ILE A 59 -3.48 17.12 1.02
N ARG A 60 -4.52 17.32 0.21
CA ARG A 60 -4.86 18.65 -0.32
C ARG A 60 -5.24 19.61 0.81
N SER A 61 -6.11 19.20 1.73
CA SER A 61 -6.49 20.01 2.90
C SER A 61 -5.29 20.35 3.78
N LEU A 62 -4.36 19.40 3.97
CA LEU A 62 -3.14 19.60 4.77
C LEU A 62 -2.17 20.61 4.11
N LYS A 63 -2.07 20.60 2.79
CA LYS A 63 -1.19 21.52 2.03
C LYS A 63 -1.72 22.95 1.96
N MET A 64 -2.96 23.19 2.39
CA MET A 64 -3.54 24.53 2.42
C MET A 64 -2.98 25.31 3.63
N PRO A 65 -2.63 26.59 3.49
CA PRO A 65 -2.08 27.40 4.60
C PRO A 65 -2.99 27.50 5.82
N SER A 66 -4.30 27.38 5.61
CA SER A 66 -5.32 27.42 6.66
C SER A 66 -5.55 26.08 7.37
N CYS A 67 -4.92 24.99 6.91
CA CYS A 67 -5.07 23.62 7.41
C CYS A 67 -6.50 23.28 7.87
N SER A 68 -7.47 23.51 6.98
CA SER A 68 -8.90 23.36 7.30
C SER A 68 -9.36 21.93 7.02
N MET A 69 -9.06 21.01 7.92
CA MET A 69 -9.57 19.63 7.88
C MET A 69 -10.82 19.45 8.75
N ASN A 70 -11.81 18.74 8.24
CA ASN A 70 -12.99 18.36 9.04
C ASN A 70 -12.73 17.06 9.84
N VAL A 71 -13.62 16.77 10.81
CA VAL A 71 -13.49 15.57 11.69
C VAL A 71 -13.48 14.26 10.89
N ALA A 72 -14.18 14.19 9.75
CA ALA A 72 -14.20 13.00 8.91
C ALA A 72 -12.85 12.78 8.20
N GLU A 73 -12.24 13.85 7.68
CA GLU A 73 -10.92 13.80 7.04
C GLU A 73 -9.83 13.41 8.04
N TRP A 74 -9.91 13.88 9.28
CA TRP A 74 -9.03 13.44 10.37
C TRP A 74 -9.19 11.94 10.68
N ARG A 75 -10.43 11.45 10.75
CA ARG A 75 -10.71 10.03 10.97
C ARG A 75 -10.20 9.16 9.83
N ASP A 76 -10.38 9.61 8.59
CA ASP A 76 -9.89 8.91 7.39
C ASP A 76 -8.36 8.85 7.36
N LEU A 77 -7.68 9.93 7.75
CA LEU A 77 -6.24 9.97 7.91
C LEU A 77 -5.77 8.96 8.97
N HIS A 78 -6.33 9.06 10.18
CA HIS A 78 -5.98 8.17 11.29
C HIS A 78 -6.20 6.69 10.94
N SER A 79 -7.38 6.34 10.41
CA SER A 79 -7.71 4.98 9.98
C SER A 79 -6.75 4.47 8.91
N THR A 80 -6.33 5.34 7.99
CA THR A 80 -5.39 4.95 6.94
C THR A 80 -3.99 4.75 7.50
N LEU A 81 -3.50 5.64 8.36
CA LEU A 81 -2.19 5.51 9.00
C LEU A 81 -2.10 4.24 9.85
N GLN A 82 -3.12 3.96 10.67
CA GLN A 82 -3.19 2.73 11.46
C GLN A 82 -3.19 1.47 10.58
N ALA A 83 -3.90 1.50 9.45
CA ALA A 83 -3.90 0.40 8.50
C ALA A 83 -2.53 0.20 7.85
N LEU A 84 -1.82 1.28 7.53
CA LEU A 84 -0.47 1.23 6.96
C LEU A 84 0.55 0.66 7.95
N LEU A 85 0.43 0.98 9.25
CA LEU A 85 1.28 0.39 10.29
C LEU A 85 1.06 -1.14 10.38
N HIS A 86 -0.19 -1.60 10.45
CA HIS A 86 -0.48 -3.03 10.42
C HIS A 86 0.01 -3.71 9.14
N LEU A 87 -0.12 -3.05 7.98
CA LEU A 87 0.38 -3.59 6.71
C LEU A 87 1.89 -3.78 6.74
N ARG A 88 2.64 -2.82 7.31
CA ARG A 88 4.08 -2.96 7.52
C ARG A 88 4.38 -4.19 8.36
N ASP A 89 3.73 -4.34 9.51
CA ASP A 89 4.02 -5.42 10.45
C ASP A 89 3.75 -6.80 9.81
N VAL A 90 2.65 -6.94 9.07
CA VAL A 90 2.35 -8.18 8.31
C VAL A 90 3.41 -8.45 7.23
N LEU A 91 3.87 -7.41 6.52
CA LEU A 91 4.88 -7.56 5.48
C LEU A 91 6.27 -7.88 6.05
N GLU A 92 6.62 -7.35 7.22
CA GLU A 92 7.88 -7.68 7.91
C GLU A 92 7.93 -9.17 8.28
N VAL A 93 6.84 -9.71 8.84
CA VAL A 93 6.74 -11.16 9.13
C VAL A 93 6.89 -12.02 7.88
N VAL A 94 6.30 -11.59 6.76
CA VAL A 94 6.41 -12.29 5.47
C VAL A 94 7.82 -12.23 4.91
N MET A 95 8.52 -11.12 5.08
CA MET A 95 9.90 -10.94 4.60
C MET A 95 10.92 -11.76 5.42
N ASP A 96 10.63 -12.01 6.69
CA ASP A 96 11.48 -12.82 7.58
C ASP A 96 11.29 -14.34 7.39
N SER A 97 10.15 -14.77 6.84
CA SER A 97 9.92 -16.17 6.50
C SER A 97 10.79 -16.64 5.31
N ASP A 98 11.30 -17.88 5.39
CA ASP A 98 12.27 -18.48 4.45
C ASP A 98 11.74 -18.61 3.00
N GLU A 99 10.45 -18.39 2.76
CA GLU A 99 9.81 -18.34 1.44
C GLU A 99 10.06 -16.99 0.73
N ARG A 100 11.34 -16.69 0.49
CA ARG A 100 11.75 -15.48 -0.25
C ARG A 100 11.49 -15.65 -1.73
N SER A 101 10.32 -15.23 -2.22
CA SER A 101 10.21 -14.95 -3.65
C SER A 101 11.05 -13.69 -3.97
N PRO A 102 11.87 -13.70 -5.04
CA PRO A 102 12.65 -12.52 -5.43
C PRO A 102 11.77 -11.31 -5.75
N ALA A 103 10.53 -11.53 -6.16
CA ALA A 103 9.56 -10.48 -6.38
C ALA A 103 9.11 -9.79 -5.06
N LEU A 104 8.94 -10.53 -3.96
CA LEU A 104 8.64 -9.94 -2.65
C LEU A 104 9.79 -9.10 -2.09
N GLN A 105 11.04 -9.50 -2.33
CA GLN A 105 12.20 -8.66 -1.96
C GLN A 105 12.18 -7.31 -2.68
N ARG A 106 11.76 -7.28 -3.94
CA ARG A 106 11.64 -6.03 -4.71
C ARG A 106 10.47 -5.18 -4.23
N VAL A 107 9.36 -5.79 -3.82
CA VAL A 107 8.25 -5.09 -3.18
C VAL A 107 8.69 -4.49 -1.83
N GLY A 108 9.42 -5.26 -1.00
CA GLY A 108 9.98 -4.79 0.27
C GLY A 108 10.89 -3.57 0.11
N LYS A 109 11.82 -3.60 -0.87
CA LYS A 109 12.70 -2.45 -1.18
C LYS A 109 11.92 -1.18 -1.58
N ASN A 110 10.81 -1.33 -2.30
CA ASN A 110 9.95 -0.20 -2.66
C ASN A 110 9.18 0.36 -1.46
N LEU A 111 8.81 -0.49 -0.50
CA LEU A 111 8.20 -0.06 0.76
C LEU A 111 9.20 0.70 1.66
N GLU A 112 10.48 0.31 1.67
CA GLU A 112 11.52 1.06 2.39
C GLU A 112 11.70 2.46 1.83
N SER A 113 11.58 2.65 0.51
CA SER A 113 11.57 3.97 -0.12
C SER A 113 10.39 4.85 0.34
N THR A 114 9.23 4.24 0.63
CA THR A 114 8.09 4.97 1.22
C THR A 114 8.23 5.30 2.71
N LYS A 115 9.14 4.66 3.47
CA LYS A 115 9.48 5.09 4.85
C LYS A 115 10.00 6.53 4.84
N THR A 116 10.81 6.89 3.85
CA THR A 116 11.33 8.25 3.65
C THR A 116 10.21 9.27 3.41
N GLN A 117 9.11 8.87 2.75
CA GLN A 117 8.00 9.76 2.45
C GLN A 117 7.02 9.93 3.62
N CYS A 118 6.85 8.90 4.46
CA CYS A 118 6.05 9.02 5.68
C CYS A 118 6.77 9.79 6.79
N ALA A 119 8.11 9.70 6.87
CA ALA A 119 8.92 10.54 7.75
C ALA A 119 8.71 12.03 7.46
N LEU A 120 8.65 12.41 6.17
CA LEU A 120 8.33 13.79 5.76
C LEU A 120 6.95 14.26 6.23
N VAL A 121 5.96 13.37 6.38
CA VAL A 121 4.64 13.74 6.91
C VAL A 121 4.70 13.95 8.42
N TYR A 122 5.55 13.19 9.14
CA TYR A 122 5.80 13.37 10.57
C TYR A 122 6.56 14.67 10.85
N ASP A 123 7.56 14.99 10.01
CA ASP A 123 8.33 16.24 10.06
C ASP A 123 7.52 17.48 9.63
N LEU A 124 6.48 17.31 8.79
CA LEU A 124 5.56 18.40 8.43
C LEU A 124 4.47 18.67 9.49
N LEU A 125 4.30 17.76 10.45
CA LEU A 125 3.32 17.85 11.53
C LEU A 125 3.94 18.19 12.90
N THR A 126 5.26 18.36 12.97
CA THR A 126 6.03 18.79 14.16
C THR A 126 6.69 20.13 13.88
#